data_AF-A0A968XLG8-F1
#
_entry.id   AF-A0A968XLG8-F1
#
_cell.length_a   1.000
_cell.length_b   1.000
_cell.length_c   1.000
_cell.angle_alpha   90.00
_cell.angle_beta   90.00
_cell.angle_gamma   90.00
#
_symmetry.space_group_name_H-M   'P 1'
#
loop_
_entity.id
_entity.type
_entity.pdbx_description
1 polymer ?
#
loop_
_entity_poly.entity_id
_entity_poly.type
_entity_poly.pdbx_seq_one_letter_code
_entity_poly.pdbx_strand_id
1 'polypeptide(L)' 'MDRYKQSYEKVKLAGKDKSLVFADWNKPTREDRALVYDKGAYVLHLLREELGEELFWKGIKEYTQKFWGKSVVTKDFKT' A
#
# COMPACT_ATOMS: atom_id res chain seq x y z
N MET A 1 0.15 16.33 -5.65
CA MET A 1 0.22 15.67 -4.32
C MET A 1 -1.16 15.52 -3.69
N ASP A 2 -2.07 16.48 -3.85
CA ASP A 2 -3.45 16.41 -3.34
C ASP A 2 -4.31 15.26 -3.87
N ARG A 3 -3.94 14.68 -5.02
CA ARG A 3 -4.75 13.67 -5.70
C ARG A 3 -4.94 12.39 -4.87
N TYR A 4 -3.92 11.88 -4.18
CA TYR A 4 -4.05 10.62 -3.42
C TYR A 4 -4.85 10.80 -2.13
N LYS A 5 -4.62 11.90 -1.41
CA LYS A 5 -5.41 12.29 -0.24
C LYS A 5 -6.87 12.54 -0.62
N GLN A 6 -7.13 13.30 -1.67
CA GLN A 6 -8.49 13.54 -2.17
C GLN A 6 -9.16 12.25 -2.67
N SER A 7 -8.44 11.35 -3.33
CA SER A 7 -8.96 10.04 -3.73
C SER A 7 -9.31 9.16 -2.52
N TYR A 8 -8.45 9.11 -1.51
CA TYR A 8 -8.73 8.34 -0.29
C TYR A 8 -9.91 8.90 0.50
N GLU A 9 -9.98 10.23 0.69
CA GLU A 9 -11.11 10.86 1.36
C GLU A 9 -12.43 10.60 0.63
N LYS A 10 -12.45 10.62 -0.71
CA LYS A 10 -13.63 10.23 -1.50
C LYS A 10 -14.04 8.77 -1.28
N VAL A 11 -13.08 7.85 -1.21
CA VAL A 11 -13.33 6.42 -0.93
C VAL A 11 -13.90 6.23 0.48
N LYS A 12 -13.31 6.92 1.46
CA LYS A 12 -13.74 6.89 2.87
C LYS A 12 -15.15 7.48 3.04
N LEU A 13 -15.41 8.65 2.46
CA LEU A 13 -16.73 9.31 2.49
C LEU A 13 -17.82 8.49 1.77
N ALA A 14 -17.46 7.75 0.73
CA ALA A 14 -18.39 6.86 0.03
C ALA A 14 -18.69 5.56 0.78
N GLY A 15 -18.11 5.33 1.97
CA GLY A 15 -18.27 4.09 2.74
C GLY A 15 -17.66 2.85 2.06
N LYS A 16 -16.77 3.07 1.08
CA LYS A 16 -16.15 2.00 0.27
C LYS A 16 -14.74 1.66 0.74
N ASP A 17 -14.40 2.05 1.96
CA ASP A 17 -13.10 1.72 2.53
C ASP A 17 -13.00 0.22 2.78
N LYS A 18 -12.01 -0.42 2.15
CA LYS A 18 -11.72 -1.84 2.32
C LYS A 18 -10.25 -2.04 2.72
N SER A 19 -9.99 -3.18 3.37
CA SER A 19 -8.62 -3.63 3.64
C SER A 19 -7.83 -3.73 2.33
N LEU A 20 -6.55 -3.35 2.36
CA LEU A 20 -5.62 -3.61 1.25
C LEU A 20 -5.24 -5.10 1.16
N VAL A 21 -5.39 -5.83 2.27
CA VAL A 21 -5.20 -7.28 2.33
C VAL A 21 -6.57 -7.92 2.24
N PHE A 22 -6.90 -8.48 1.08
CA PHE A 22 -8.14 -9.21 0.83
C PHE A 22 -7.96 -10.68 1.21
N ALA A 23 -8.93 -11.26 1.91
CA ALA A 23 -8.90 -12.67 2.31
C ALA A 23 -9.14 -13.63 1.14
N ASP A 24 -9.93 -13.20 0.15
CA ASP A 24 -10.22 -13.95 -1.07
C ASP A 24 -10.08 -13.03 -2.29
N TRP A 25 -9.19 -13.41 -3.22
CA TRP A 25 -8.92 -12.70 -4.48
C TRP A 25 -9.30 -13.55 -5.70
N ASN A 26 -10.28 -14.44 -5.58
CA ASN A 26 -10.67 -15.33 -6.67
C ASN A 26 -11.47 -14.62 -7.79
N LYS A 27 -12.17 -13.51 -7.49
CA LYS A 27 -12.96 -12.72 -8.47
C LYS A 27 -12.95 -11.21 -8.17
N PRO A 28 -11.80 -10.52 -8.30
CA PRO A 28 -11.73 -9.09 -8.02
C PRO A 28 -12.51 -8.28 -9.08
N THR A 29 -13.25 -7.27 -8.62
CA THR A 29 -13.87 -6.29 -9.52
C THR A 29 -12.82 -5.34 -10.10
N ARG A 30 -13.21 -4.52 -11.08
CA ARG A 30 -12.32 -3.46 -11.60
C ARG A 30 -12.00 -2.44 -10.50
N GLU A 31 -12.97 -2.17 -9.65
CA GLU A 31 -12.89 -1.24 -8.52
C GLU A 31 -11.96 -1.79 -7.44
N ASP A 32 -11.99 -3.09 -7.14
CA ASP A 32 -11.09 -3.71 -6.17
C ASP A 32 -9.63 -3.63 -6.63
N ARG A 33 -9.38 -3.85 -7.94
CA ARG A 33 -8.04 -3.68 -8.52
C ARG A 33 -7.56 -2.24 -8.42
N ALA A 34 -8.39 -1.27 -8.81
CA ALA A 34 -8.05 0.15 -8.71
C ALA A 34 -7.78 0.55 -7.25
N LEU A 35 -8.59 0.05 -6.31
CA LEU A 35 -8.42 0.31 -4.88
C LEU A 35 -7.06 -0.20 -4.36
N VAL A 36 -6.66 -1.43 -4.70
CA VAL A 36 -5.38 -2.00 -4.24
C VAL A 36 -4.20 -1.14 -4.69
N TYR A 37 -4.18 -0.71 -5.95
CA TYR A 37 -3.08 0.11 -6.47
C TYR A 37 -3.12 1.55 -5.93
N ASP A 38 -4.27 2.22 -5.99
CA ASP A 38 -4.39 3.63 -5.61
C ASP A 38 -4.20 3.80 -4.09
N LYS A 39 -4.85 2.97 -3.27
CA LYS A 39 -4.71 3.03 -1.82
C LYS A 39 -3.37 2.45 -1.37
N GLY A 40 -2.83 1.44 -2.04
CA GLY A 40 -1.51 0.89 -1.76
C GLY A 40 -0.40 1.92 -1.96
N ALA A 41 -0.41 2.62 -3.09
CA ALA A 41 0.52 3.72 -3.36
C ALA A 41 0.37 4.86 -2.34
N TYR A 42 -0.87 5.19 -1.95
CA TYR A 42 -1.11 6.22 -0.94
C TYR A 42 -0.55 5.85 0.44
N VAL A 43 -0.72 4.60 0.88
CA VAL A 43 -0.14 4.12 2.14
C VAL A 43 1.39 4.19 2.13
N LEU A 44 2.03 3.78 1.03
CA LEU A 44 3.50 3.89 0.91
C LEU A 44 3.98 5.35 0.89
N HIS A 45 3.21 6.25 0.27
CA HIS A 45 3.50 7.67 0.30
C HIS A 45 3.40 8.24 1.73
N LEU A 46 2.32 7.93 2.47
CA LEU A 46 2.18 8.35 3.86
C LEU A 46 3.29 7.79 4.75
N LEU A 47 3.68 6.53 4.53
CA LEU A 47 4.79 5.92 5.26
C LEU A 47 6.12 6.65 4.98
N ARG A 48 6.35 7.08 3.74
CA ARG A 48 7.54 7.88 3.38
C ARG A 48 7.52 9.26 4.04
N GLU A 49 6.37 9.91 4.13
CA GLU A 49 6.23 11.20 4.84
C GLU A 49 6.49 11.04 6.34
N GLU A 50 5.94 9.99 6.96
CA GLU A 50 6.09 9.71 8.39
C GLU A 50 7.54 9.37 8.77
N LEU A 51 8.23 8.56 7.96
CA LEU A 51 9.61 8.14 8.22
C LEU A 51 10.65 9.15 7.73
N GLY A 52 10.29 9.99 6.76
CA GLY A 52 11.24 10.78 5.99
C GLY A 52 12.00 9.97 4.93
N GLU A 53 12.65 10.68 4.00
CA GLU A 53 13.33 10.11 2.82
C GLU A 53 14.38 9.04 3.20
N GLU A 54 15.28 9.38 4.12
CA GLU A 54 16.44 8.54 4.44
C GLU A 54 16.03 7.19 5.03
N LEU A 55 15.19 7.21 6.07
CA LEU A 55 14.72 5.99 6.74
C LEU A 55 13.82 5.15 5.82
N PHE A 56 12.96 5.81 5.03
CA PHE A 56 12.12 5.10 4.07
C PHE A 56 12.95 4.32 3.06
N TRP A 57 13.89 4.96 2.37
CA TRP A 57 14.71 4.29 1.35
C TRP A 57 15.66 3.26 1.94
N LYS A 58 16.18 3.51 3.15
CA LYS A 58 16.95 2.50 3.89
C LYS A 58 16.11 1.25 4.15
N GLY A 59 14.88 1.41 4.63
CA GLY A 59 13.95 0.29 4.85
C GLY A 59 13.61 -0.47 3.56
N ILE A 60 13.33 0.23 2.46
CA ILE A 60 13.08 -0.41 1.15
C ILE A 60 14.30 -1.21 0.69
N LYS A 61 15.51 -0.66 0.85
CA LYS A 61 16.76 -1.35 0.50
C LYS A 61 16.96 -2.61 1.35
N GLU A 62 16.81 -2.51 2.67
CA GLU A 62 16.96 -3.64 3.57
C GLU A 62 15.92 -4.74 3.30
N TYR A 63 14.66 -4.35 3.10
CA TYR A 63 13.58 -5.26 2.75
C TYR A 63 13.87 -6.03 1.44
N THR A 64 14.22 -5.30 0.38
CA THR A 64 14.49 -5.91 -0.94
C THR A 64 15.72 -6.82 -0.92
N GLN A 65 16.76 -6.48 -0.15
CA GLN A 65 17.93 -7.34 0.03
C GLN A 65 17.61 -8.60 0.84
N LYS A 66 16.87 -8.47 1.95
CA LYS A 66 16.50 -9.59 2.85
C LYS A 66 15.65 -10.66 2.15
N PHE A 67 14.77 -10.23 1.24
CA PHE A 67 13.81 -11.10 0.56
C PHE A 67 14.10 -11.32 -0.92
N TRP A 68 15.30 -10.96 -1.38
CA TRP A 68 15.70 -11.19 -2.78
C TRP A 68 15.53 -12.66 -3.19
N GLY A 69 14.84 -12.89 -4.31
CA GLY A 69 14.57 -14.23 -4.85
C GLY A 69 13.55 -15.06 -4.07
N LYS A 70 12.83 -14.47 -3.11
CA LYS A 70 11.80 -15.15 -2.31
C LYS A 70 10.41 -14.61 -2.63
N SER A 71 9.40 -15.46 -2.46
CA SER A 71 8.01 -15.02 -2.39
C SER A 71 7.73 -14.43 -1.01
N VAL A 72 7.06 -13.29 -0.96
CA VAL A 72 6.77 -12.52 0.26
C VAL A 72 5.30 -12.16 0.35
N VAL A 73 4.84 -11.92 1.57
CA VAL A 73 3.49 -11.44 1.89
C VAL A 73 3.54 -10.12 2.66
N THR A 74 2.40 -9.44 2.81
CA THR A 74 2.33 -8.14 3.51
C THR A 74 2.87 -8.18 4.95
N LYS A 75 2.88 -9.34 5.60
CA LYS A 75 3.46 -9.50 6.94
C LYS A 75 4.98 -9.29 6.93
N ASP A 76 5.66 -9.71 5.87
CA ASP A 76 7.11 -9.57 5.72
C ASP A 76 7.55 -8.11 5.54
N PHE A 77 6.64 -7.26 5.02
CA PHE A 77 6.87 -5.82 4.88
C PHE A 77 6.73 -5.05 6.21
N LYS A 78 6.21 -5.70 7.27
CA LYS A 78 6.00 -5.08 8.59
C LYS A 78 7.07 -5.49 9.62
N THR A 79 8.08 -6.26 9.22
CA THR A 79 9.14 -6.80 10.09
C THR A 79 10.49 -6.18 9.83
#